data_AF-A0A162YWA6-F1
#
_entry.id   AF-A0A162YWA6-F1
#
_cell.length_a   1.000
_cell.length_b   1.000
_cell.length_c   1.000
_cell.angle_alpha   90.00
_cell.angle_beta   90.00
_cell.angle_gamma   90.00
#
_symmetry.space_group_name_H-M   'P 1'
#
loop_
_entity.id
_entity.type
_entity.pdbx_description
1 polymer ?
#
loop_
_entity_poly.entity_id
_entity_poly.type
_entity_poly.pdbx_seq_one_letter_code
_entity_poly.pdbx_strand_id
1 'polypeptide(L)'
;NLKPSELKREMNEQFRLNHPEIPAEITLSKIRAIKLHLLEIGKQVDLEVSSVAHAYVFFEKLVIKHVVTKKNRKLIAACCLFLATKVNEAKGTWFRPLLEAMDDELDVDAEEIHEHEFAVFADLEFNLYVPRREFMPHFERI
;
A
#
# COMPACT_ATOMS: atom_id res chain seq x y z
N ASN A 1 -9.58 -30.88 4.73
CA ASN A 1 -9.02 -29.52 4.95
C ASN A 1 -7.66 -29.43 4.28
N LEU A 2 -7.52 -28.57 3.28
CA LEU A 2 -6.23 -28.32 2.60
C LEU A 2 -5.22 -27.70 3.57
N LYS A 3 -3.92 -27.90 3.32
CA LYS A 3 -2.86 -27.26 4.13
C LYS A 3 -2.82 -25.75 3.82
N PRO A 4 -2.44 -24.87 4.78
CA PRO A 4 -2.36 -23.42 4.53
C PRO A 4 -1.47 -23.02 3.35
N SER A 5 -0.40 -23.78 3.09
CA SER A 5 0.49 -23.58 1.94
C SER A 5 -0.18 -23.90 0.60
N GLU A 6 -1.03 -24.92 0.56
CA GLU A 6 -1.78 -25.33 -0.64
C GLU A 6 -2.85 -24.28 -0.97
N LEU A 7 -3.58 -23.81 0.05
CA LEU A 7 -4.56 -22.73 -0.12
C LEU A 7 -3.91 -21.45 -0.64
N LYS A 8 -2.76 -21.05 -0.07
CA LYS A 8 -2.00 -19.88 -0.54
C LYS A 8 -1.57 -20.03 -2.01
N ARG A 9 -1.16 -21.24 -2.42
CA ARG A 9 -0.79 -21.52 -3.81
C ARG A 9 -2.00 -21.38 -4.73
N GLU A 10 -3.10 -22.03 -4.41
CA GLU A 10 -4.34 -21.98 -5.19
C GLU A 10 -4.87 -20.55 -5.33
N MET A 11 -4.85 -19.76 -4.25
CA MET A 11 -5.25 -18.35 -4.31
C MET A 11 -4.34 -17.51 -5.22
N ASN A 12 -3.03 -17.77 -5.22
CA ASN A 12 -2.10 -17.08 -6.12
C ASN A 12 -2.30 -17.51 -7.58
N GLU A 13 -2.61 -18.79 -7.82
CA GLU A 13 -2.94 -19.31 -9.16
C GLU A 13 -4.23 -18.68 -9.69
N GLN A 14 -5.30 -18.65 -8.89
CA GLN A 14 -6.55 -17.97 -9.26
C GLN A 14 -6.36 -16.47 -9.51
N PHE A 15 -5.57 -15.79 -8.67
CA PHE A 15 -5.20 -14.40 -8.89
C PHE A 15 -4.49 -14.22 -10.24
N ARG A 16 -3.58 -15.13 -10.61
CA ARG A 16 -2.86 -15.07 -11.89
C ARG A 16 -3.80 -15.27 -13.09
N LEU A 17 -4.76 -16.17 -12.97
CA LEU A 17 -5.75 -16.42 -14.01
C LEU A 17 -6.70 -15.23 -14.21
N ASN A 18 -7.08 -14.57 -13.12
CA ASN A 18 -7.97 -13.41 -13.16
C ASN A 18 -7.27 -12.11 -13.55
N HIS A 19 -5.95 -12.03 -13.34
CA HIS A 19 -5.13 -10.85 -13.61
C HIS A 19 -3.86 -11.21 -14.40
N PRO A 20 -4.00 -11.72 -15.65
CA PRO A 20 -2.86 -12.08 -16.48
C PRO A 20 -1.97 -10.89 -16.85
N GLU A 21 -2.52 -9.67 -16.80
CA GLU A 21 -1.80 -8.42 -17.04
C GLU A 21 -0.80 -8.09 -15.92
N ILE A 22 -1.07 -8.50 -14.68
CA ILE A 22 -0.18 -8.21 -13.56
C ILE A 22 1.08 -9.08 -13.68
N PRO A 23 2.31 -8.52 -13.57
CA PRO A 23 3.55 -9.27 -13.65
C PRO A 23 3.57 -10.50 -12.72
N ALA A 24 4.13 -11.61 -13.21
CA ALA A 24 4.18 -12.89 -12.49
C ALA A 24 4.84 -12.78 -11.11
N GLU A 25 5.78 -11.84 -10.96
CA GLU A 25 6.49 -11.59 -9.72
C GLU A 25 5.64 -10.89 -8.64
N ILE A 26 4.55 -10.21 -9.00
CA ILE A 26 3.60 -9.62 -8.05
C ILE A 26 2.46 -10.62 -7.85
N THR A 27 2.42 -11.23 -6.66
CA THR A 27 1.40 -12.22 -6.29
C THR A 27 0.43 -11.63 -5.29
N LEU A 28 -0.79 -12.18 -5.21
CA LEU A 28 -1.79 -11.78 -4.21
C LEU A 28 -1.21 -11.81 -2.79
N SER A 29 -0.43 -12.83 -2.45
CA SER A 29 0.21 -12.91 -1.14
C SER A 29 1.21 -11.78 -0.87
N LYS A 30 1.89 -11.25 -1.90
CA LYS A 30 2.82 -10.11 -1.74
C LYS A 30 2.06 -8.80 -1.53
N ILE A 31 0.96 -8.61 -2.27
CA ILE A 31 0.07 -7.45 -2.09
C ILE A 31 -0.50 -7.45 -0.66
N ARG A 32 -1.02 -8.59 -0.20
CA ARG A 32 -1.53 -8.75 1.17
C ARG A 32 -0.45 -8.51 2.23
N ALA A 33 0.76 -9.00 2.03
CA ALA A 33 1.87 -8.74 2.96
C ALA A 33 2.18 -7.25 3.06
N ILE A 34 2.28 -6.54 1.92
CA ILE A 34 2.47 -5.08 1.92
C ILE A 34 1.34 -4.36 2.67
N LYS A 35 0.08 -4.75 2.42
CA LYS A 35 -1.06 -4.18 3.15
C LYS A 35 -0.92 -4.38 4.66
N LEU A 36 -0.55 -5.58 5.11
CA LEU A 36 -0.34 -5.84 6.54
C LEU A 36 0.77 -4.96 7.13
N HIS A 37 1.89 -4.75 6.43
CA HIS A 37 2.94 -3.84 6.87
C HIS A 37 2.42 -2.40 7.01
N LEU A 38 1.66 -1.89 6.03
CA LEU A 38 1.06 -0.54 6.11
C LEU A 38 0.09 -0.39 7.27
N LEU A 39 -0.69 -1.44 7.59
CA LEU A 39 -1.57 -1.44 8.75
C LEU A 39 -0.77 -1.42 10.06
N GLU A 40 0.33 -2.16 10.13
CA GLU A 40 1.17 -2.18 11.32
C GLU A 40 1.80 -0.81 11.58
N ILE A 41 2.35 -0.16 10.54
CA ILE A 41 2.83 1.23 10.62
C ILE A 41 1.72 2.15 11.11
N GLY A 42 0.52 2.06 10.51
CA GLY A 42 -0.63 2.86 10.91
C GLY A 42 -1.00 2.70 12.38
N LYS A 43 -0.93 1.47 12.93
CA LYS A 43 -1.18 1.20 14.35
C LYS A 43 -0.09 1.77 15.26
N GLN A 44 1.17 1.66 14.87
CA GLN A 44 2.31 2.15 15.68
C GLN A 44 2.25 3.66 15.91
N VAL A 45 1.75 4.41 14.92
CA VAL A 45 1.69 5.88 14.95
C VAL A 45 0.27 6.43 15.05
N ASP A 46 -0.70 5.57 15.38
CA ASP A 46 -2.12 5.90 15.60
C ASP A 46 -2.76 6.70 14.45
N LEU A 47 -2.53 6.27 13.21
CA LEU A 47 -3.17 6.86 12.04
C LEU A 47 -4.66 6.53 11.99
N GLU A 48 -5.43 7.44 11.39
CA GLU A 48 -6.81 7.15 11.03
C GLU A 48 -6.88 5.90 10.13
N VAL A 49 -7.79 4.98 10.44
CA VAL A 49 -8.01 3.77 9.63
C VAL A 49 -8.33 4.14 8.17
N SER A 50 -8.94 5.31 7.97
CA SER A 50 -9.22 5.84 6.64
C SER A 50 -7.93 6.18 5.86
N SER A 51 -6.86 6.66 6.51
CA SER A 51 -5.55 6.91 5.88
C SER A 51 -4.94 5.62 5.35
N VAL A 52 -4.95 4.55 6.15
CA VAL A 52 -4.46 3.22 5.73
C VAL A 52 -5.31 2.64 4.59
N ALA A 53 -6.63 2.78 4.67
CA ALA A 53 -7.54 2.33 3.62
C ALA A 53 -7.31 3.06 2.28
N HIS A 54 -7.02 4.36 2.30
CA HIS A 54 -6.66 5.12 1.09
C HIS A 54 -5.30 4.65 0.53
N ALA A 55 -4.31 4.43 1.39
CA ALA A 55 -3.00 3.90 0.99
C ALA A 55 -3.11 2.54 0.28
N TYR A 56 -4.01 1.67 0.75
CA TYR A 56 -4.30 0.39 0.08
C TYR A 56 -4.81 0.59 -1.34
N VAL A 57 -5.74 1.52 -1.54
CA VAL A 57 -6.32 1.80 -2.85
C VAL A 57 -5.28 2.40 -3.78
N PHE A 58 -4.46 3.35 -3.30
CA PHE A 58 -3.37 3.92 -4.09
C PHE A 58 -2.38 2.83 -4.54
N PHE A 59 -1.96 1.97 -3.62
CA PHE A 59 -1.05 0.88 -3.94
C PHE A 59 -1.64 -0.10 -4.96
N GLU A 60 -2.92 -0.49 -4.80
CA GLU A 60 -3.58 -1.38 -5.77
C GLU A 60 -3.75 -0.75 -7.15
N LYS A 61 -4.05 0.55 -7.23
CA LYS A 61 -4.07 1.29 -8.52
C LYS A 61 -2.71 1.21 -9.21
N LEU A 62 -1.61 1.37 -8.48
CA LEU A 62 -0.25 1.30 -9.03
C LEU A 62 0.18 -0.12 -9.40
N VAL A 63 -0.33 -1.15 -8.71
CA VAL A 63 -0.18 -2.54 -9.13
C VAL A 63 -0.87 -2.78 -10.48
N ILE A 64 -2.11 -2.31 -10.62
CA ILE A 64 -2.90 -2.46 -11.87
C ILE A 64 -2.25 -1.68 -13.03
N LYS A 65 -1.65 -0.52 -12.74
CA LYS A 65 -0.89 0.29 -13.72
C LYS A 65 0.51 -0.25 -14.04
N HIS A 66 0.92 -1.38 -13.47
CA HIS A 66 2.24 -2.00 -13.66
C HIS A 66 3.44 -1.17 -13.18
N VAL A 67 3.21 -0.19 -12.31
CA VAL A 67 4.28 0.63 -11.69
C VAL A 67 5.02 -0.17 -10.60
N VAL A 68 4.29 -1.07 -9.93
CA VAL A 68 4.82 -1.88 -8.83
C VAL A 68 5.58 -3.12 -9.34
N THR A 69 6.83 -3.25 -8.90
CA THR A 69 7.73 -4.38 -9.14
C THR A 69 8.14 -5.04 -7.82
N LYS A 70 8.77 -6.21 -7.89
CA LYS A 70 9.28 -6.88 -6.68
C LYS A 70 10.28 -6.00 -5.91
N LYS A 71 11.04 -5.15 -6.59
CA LYS A 71 12.10 -4.30 -6.02
C LYS A 71 11.54 -3.05 -5.34
N ASN A 72 10.65 -2.32 -6.02
CA ASN A 72 10.17 -1.02 -5.54
C ASN A 72 8.88 -1.08 -4.69
N ARG A 73 8.23 -2.25 -4.56
CA ARG A 73 6.91 -2.35 -3.91
C ARG A 73 6.83 -1.76 -2.49
N LYS A 74 7.92 -1.79 -1.73
CA LYS A 74 7.97 -1.26 -0.37
C LYS A 74 8.00 0.27 -0.38
N LEU A 75 8.92 0.84 -1.16
CA LEU A 75 9.02 2.28 -1.38
C LEU A 75 7.72 2.88 -1.93
N ILE A 76 7.11 2.26 -2.94
CA ILE A 76 5.82 2.71 -3.48
C ILE A 76 4.72 2.66 -2.40
N ALA A 77 4.67 1.60 -1.59
CA ALA A 77 3.69 1.47 -0.52
C ALA A 77 3.89 2.53 0.56
N ALA A 78 5.14 2.80 0.96
CA ALA A 78 5.49 3.87 1.89
C ALA A 78 5.06 5.24 1.34
N CYS A 79 5.37 5.55 0.08
CA CYS A 79 4.91 6.78 -0.58
C CYS A 79 3.38 6.87 -0.63
N CYS A 80 2.67 5.77 -0.92
CA CYS A 80 1.20 5.74 -0.91
C CYS A 80 0.64 6.09 0.47
N LEU A 81 1.20 5.53 1.54
CA LEU A 81 0.79 5.85 2.90
C LEU A 81 1.14 7.29 3.27
N PHE A 82 2.33 7.77 2.92
CA PHE A 82 2.74 9.15 3.17
C PHE A 82 1.81 10.17 2.48
N LEU A 83 1.46 9.93 1.20
CA LEU A 83 0.49 10.74 0.46
C LEU A 83 -0.91 10.67 1.08
N ALA A 84 -1.37 9.48 1.47
CA ALA A 84 -2.67 9.30 2.13
C ALA A 84 -2.74 10.07 3.47
N THR A 85 -1.69 9.96 4.29
CA THR A 85 -1.58 10.70 5.56
C THR A 85 -1.64 12.21 5.31
N LYS A 86 -0.90 12.74 4.33
CA LYS A 86 -0.90 14.18 4.02
C LYS A 86 -2.27 14.74 3.62
N VAL A 87 -3.12 13.95 2.97
CA VAL A 87 -4.44 14.42 2.52
C VAL A 87 -5.57 14.15 3.49
N ASN A 88 -5.41 13.14 4.36
CA ASN A 88 -6.51 12.63 5.18
C ASN A 88 -6.35 12.95 6.67
N GLU A 89 -5.12 13.12 7.16
CA GLU A 89 -4.88 13.51 8.56
C GLU A 89 -5.05 15.02 8.80
N ALA A 90 -5.26 15.39 10.06
CA ALA A 90 -5.40 16.78 10.47
C ALA A 90 -4.13 17.61 10.19
N LYS A 91 -4.30 18.93 9.98
CA LYS A 91 -3.16 19.84 9.88
C LYS A 91 -2.37 19.85 11.20
N GLY A 92 -1.07 19.58 11.12
CA GLY A 92 -0.20 19.49 12.29
C GLY A 92 0.26 18.08 12.65
N THR A 93 -0.10 17.07 11.84
CA THR A 93 0.43 15.71 11.98
C THR A 93 1.95 15.71 11.94
N TRP A 94 2.55 15.06 12.93
CA TRP A 94 3.99 14.87 13.01
C TRP A 94 4.39 13.73 12.09
N PHE A 95 5.06 14.06 10.98
CA PHE A 95 5.50 13.06 10.00
C PHE A 95 6.71 12.26 10.45
N ARG A 96 7.47 12.75 11.44
CA ARG A 96 8.69 12.07 11.89
C ARG A 96 8.42 10.66 12.44
N PRO A 97 7.49 10.44 13.39
CA PRO A 97 7.15 9.08 13.84
C PRO A 97 6.70 8.18 12.69
N LEU A 98 5.95 8.71 11.71
CA LEU A 98 5.51 7.95 10.55
C LEU A 98 6.69 7.48 9.70
N LEU A 99 7.65 8.37 9.42
CA LEU A 99 8.84 8.06 8.64
C LEU A 99 9.74 7.06 9.38
N GLU A 100 9.91 7.21 10.70
CA GLU A 100 10.66 6.26 11.54
C GLU A 100 10.00 4.86 11.51
N ALA A 101 8.67 4.77 11.65
CA ALA A 101 7.95 3.50 11.56
C ALA A 101 8.00 2.86 10.16
N MET A 102 8.04 3.67 9.09
CA MET A 102 8.22 3.19 7.72
C MET A 102 9.61 2.58 7.52
N ASP A 103 10.65 3.20 8.05
CA ASP A 103 12.01 2.68 8.01
C ASP A 103 12.09 1.33 8.75
N ASP A 104 11.55 1.25 9.98
CA ASP A 104 11.56 0.03 10.79
C ASP A 104 10.80 -1.15 10.13
N GLU A 105 9.60 -0.91 9.60
CA GLU A 105 8.73 -1.98 9.08
C GLU A 105 9.03 -2.33 7.61
N LEU A 106 9.45 -1.35 6.80
CA LEU A 106 9.67 -1.51 5.37
C LEU A 106 11.13 -1.42 4.93
N ASP A 107 12.06 -0.96 5.77
CA ASP A 107 13.46 -0.71 5.36
C ASP A 107 13.49 0.29 4.20
N VAL A 108 12.82 1.44 4.41
CA VAL A 108 12.66 2.55 3.45
C VAL A 108 12.83 3.85 4.23
N ASP A 109 13.88 4.59 3.93
CA ASP A 109 14.21 5.80 4.68
C ASP A 109 13.41 7.04 4.20
N ALA A 110 13.49 8.10 4.99
CA ALA A 110 12.78 9.35 4.71
C ALA A 110 13.27 10.06 3.44
N GLU A 111 14.56 9.94 3.11
CA GLU A 111 15.14 10.57 1.91
C GLU A 111 14.56 9.92 0.66
N GLU A 112 14.52 8.58 0.60
CA GLU A 112 13.90 7.84 -0.50
C GLU A 112 12.44 8.22 -0.69
N ILE A 113 11.66 8.33 0.40
CA ILE A 113 10.25 8.73 0.33
C ILE A 113 10.10 10.15 -0.24
N HIS A 114 10.89 11.10 0.24
CA HIS A 114 10.82 12.50 -0.23
C HIS A 114 11.25 12.65 -1.70
N GLU A 115 12.24 11.87 -2.15
CA GLU A 115 12.66 11.89 -3.56
C GLU A 115 11.60 11.29 -4.50
N HIS A 116 10.84 10.29 -4.04
CA HIS A 116 9.94 9.51 -4.89
C HIS A 116 8.46 9.88 -4.76
N GLU A 117 8.04 10.55 -3.68
CA GLU A 117 6.63 10.82 -3.43
C GLU A 117 5.95 11.58 -4.57
N PHE A 118 6.66 12.50 -5.23
CA PHE A 118 6.12 13.27 -6.34
C PHE A 118 5.92 12.40 -7.58
N ALA A 119 6.84 11.49 -7.87
CA ALA A 119 6.70 10.53 -8.96
C ALA A 119 5.51 9.59 -8.72
N VAL A 120 5.35 9.08 -7.50
CA VAL A 120 4.20 8.25 -7.11
C VAL A 120 2.89 9.03 -7.23
N PHE A 121 2.87 10.31 -6.85
CA PHE A 121 1.70 11.17 -7.02
C PHE A 121 1.38 11.42 -8.51
N ALA A 122 2.39 11.56 -9.36
CA ALA A 122 2.22 11.65 -10.81
C ALA A 122 1.68 10.35 -11.42
N ASP A 123 2.15 9.18 -10.96
CA ASP A 123 1.64 7.87 -11.39
C ASP A 123 0.17 7.65 -10.95
N LEU A 124 -0.24 8.29 -9.86
CA LEU A 124 -1.64 8.42 -9.43
C LEU A 124 -2.41 9.51 -10.19
N GLU A 125 -1.85 10.03 -11.28
CA GLU A 125 -2.45 11.07 -12.14
C GLU A 125 -2.83 12.34 -11.37
N PHE A 126 -2.04 12.69 -10.36
CA PHE A 126 -2.30 13.82 -9.47
C PHE A 126 -3.68 13.77 -8.78
N ASN A 127 -4.26 12.58 -8.65
CA ASN A 127 -5.59 12.40 -8.08
C ASN A 127 -5.56 11.52 -6.82
N LEU A 128 -5.56 12.16 -5.65
CA LEU A 128 -5.64 11.48 -4.35
C LEU A 128 -7.09 11.33 -3.84
N TYR A 129 -8.09 11.78 -4.60
CA TYR A 129 -9.48 11.54 -4.24
C TYR A 129 -9.84 10.08 -4.49
N VAL A 130 -10.24 9.39 -3.43
CA VAL A 130 -10.75 8.00 -3.51
C VAL A 130 -12.25 8.01 -3.21
N PRO A 131 -13.11 7.62 -4.18
CA PRO A 131 -14.53 7.48 -3.95
C PRO A 131 -14.84 6.51 -2.80
N ARG A 132 -15.90 6.77 -2.03
CA ARG A 132 -16.33 5.92 -0.90
C ARG A 132 -16.42 4.44 -1.24
N ARG A 133 -16.94 4.09 -2.42
CA ARG A 133 -17.08 2.69 -2.88
C ARG A 133 -15.73 1.95 -3.00
N GLU A 134 -14.63 2.66 -3.17
CA GLU A 134 -13.29 2.09 -3.35
C GLU A 134 -12.59 1.88 -2.00
N PHE A 135 -12.60 2.86 -1.09
CA PHE A 135 -11.90 2.72 0.20
C PHE A 135 -12.74 2.03 1.28
N MET A 136 -14.07 2.15 1.27
CA MET A 136 -14.93 1.59 2.33
C MET A 136 -14.77 0.07 2.51
N PRO A 137 -14.68 -0.76 1.45
CA PRO A 137 -14.43 -2.20 1.61
C PRO A 137 -13.08 -2.54 2.23
N HIS A 138 -12.12 -1.62 2.23
CA HIS A 138 -10.86 -1.78 2.97
C HIS A 138 -11.02 -1.33 4.41
N PHE A 139 -11.65 -0.16 4.61
CA PHE A 139 -11.92 0.41 5.93
C PHE A 139 -12.68 -0.57 6.83
N GLU A 140 -13.75 -1.20 6.32
CA GLU A 140 -14.58 -2.15 7.09
C GLU A 140 -13.88 -3.47 7.44
N ARG A 141 -12.74 -3.78 6.79
CA ARG A 141 -12.01 -5.03 6.99
C ARG A 141 -10.77 -4.88 7.88
N ILE A 142 -10.31 -3.64 8.08
CA ILE A 142 -9.22 -3.31 9.01
C ILE A 142 -9.78 -3.34 10.43
#